data_AF-A0ABD6EAK1-F1
#
_entry.id   AF-A0ABD6EAK1-F1
#
_cell.length_a   1.000
_cell.length_b   1.000
_cell.length_c   1.000
_cell.angle_alpha   90.00
_cell.angle_beta   90.00
_cell.angle_gamma   90.00
#
_symmetry.space_group_name_H-M   'P 1'
#
loop_
_entity.id
_entity.type
_entity.pdbx_description
1 polymer ?
#
loop_
_entity_poly.entity_id
_entity_poly.type
_entity_poly.pdbx_seq_one_letter_code
_entity_poly.pdbx_strand_id
1 'polypeptide(L)'
;MGYQGCELIFPIVLDLLNLTHTGGRIYYDVDGSFDLTQCLNISDINLRMQYFFSYIGSFVLALITHFTVWYIDNIIYSLADLVTFFAALALTLLDTYEVIRDKLN
;
A
#
# COMPACT_ATOMS: atom_id res chain seq x y z
N MET A 1 -23.78 -21.56 -6.42
CA MET A 1 -24.50 -20.27 -6.60
C MET A 1 -23.53 -19.35 -7.31
N GLY A 2 -23.88 -18.85 -8.49
CA GLY A 2 -22.95 -18.13 -9.36
C GLY A 2 -22.71 -16.70 -8.84
N TYR A 3 -21.44 -16.37 -8.60
CA TYR A 3 -21.02 -15.00 -8.31
C TYR A 3 -21.40 -14.09 -9.47
N GLN A 4 -22.10 -12.99 -9.18
CA GLN A 4 -22.42 -12.00 -10.21
C GLN A 4 -21.10 -11.33 -10.61
N GLY A 5 -20.86 -11.12 -11.91
CA GLY A 5 -19.55 -10.65 -12.41
C GLY A 5 -18.98 -9.41 -11.70
N CYS A 6 -19.82 -8.55 -11.13
CA CYS A 6 -19.42 -7.40 -10.32
C CYS A 6 -18.67 -7.77 -9.03
N GLU A 7 -18.98 -8.91 -8.39
CA GLU A 7 -18.36 -9.38 -7.15
C GLU A 7 -16.90 -9.82 -7.35
N LEU A 8 -16.56 -10.23 -8.58
CA LEU A 8 -15.19 -10.57 -8.97
C LEU A 8 -14.43 -9.34 -9.51
N ILE A 9 -15.09 -8.38 -10.14
CA ILE A 9 -14.44 -7.19 -10.71
C ILE A 9 -13.94 -6.24 -9.61
N PHE A 10 -14.73 -6.02 -8.56
CA PHE A 10 -14.36 -5.10 -7.48
C PHE A 10 -13.00 -5.42 -6.82
N PRO A 11 -12.73 -6.66 -6.36
CA PRO A 11 -11.43 -7.01 -5.79
C PRO A 11 -10.28 -6.94 -6.81
N ILE A 12 -10.52 -7.24 -8.09
CA ILE A 12 -9.50 -7.04 -9.15
C ILE A 12 -9.13 -5.56 -9.25
N VAL A 13 -10.12 -4.67 -9.28
CA VAL A 13 -9.87 -3.23 -9.37
C VAL A 13 -9.10 -2.74 -8.16
N LEU A 14 -9.45 -3.21 -6.95
CA LEU A 14 -8.73 -2.88 -5.73
C LEU A 14 -7.27 -3.37 -5.76
N ASP A 15 -7.05 -4.62 -6.17
CA ASP A 15 -5.70 -5.20 -6.23
C ASP A 15 -4.83 -4.51 -7.28
N LEU A 16 -5.40 -4.14 -8.44
CA LEU A 16 -4.72 -3.33 -9.46
C LEU A 16 -4.40 -1.92 -8.95
N LEU A 17 -5.34 -1.26 -8.26
CA LEU A 17 -5.07 0.04 -7.64
C LEU A 17 -3.97 -0.07 -6.59
N ASN A 18 -3.98 -1.14 -5.78
CA ASN A 18 -2.96 -1.41 -4.79
C ASN A 18 -1.59 -1.66 -5.43
N LEU A 19 -1.51 -2.44 -6.51
CA LEU A 19 -0.30 -2.63 -7.30
C LEU A 19 0.23 -1.32 -7.87
N THR A 20 -0.65 -0.50 -8.43
CA THR A 20 -0.24 0.79 -9.03
C THR A 20 0.29 1.74 -7.95
N HIS A 21 -0.37 1.80 -6.80
CA HIS A 21 0.04 2.64 -5.69
C HIS A 21 1.33 2.12 -5.02
N THR A 22 1.44 0.81 -4.84
CA THR A 22 2.64 0.16 -4.27
C THR A 22 3.83 0.30 -5.21
N GLY A 23 3.66 0.05 -6.50
CA GLY A 23 4.70 0.24 -7.51
C GLY A 23 5.12 1.69 -7.66
N GLY A 24 4.17 2.63 -7.63
CA GLY A 24 4.44 4.06 -7.60
C GLY A 24 5.27 4.45 -6.38
N ARG A 25 4.94 3.95 -5.19
CA ARG A 25 5.74 4.16 -3.98
C ARG A 25 7.16 3.64 -4.13
N ILE A 26 7.34 2.40 -4.57
CA ILE A 26 8.69 1.83 -4.79
C ILE A 26 9.50 2.72 -5.73
N TYR A 27 8.88 3.20 -6.82
CA TYR A 27 9.54 4.09 -7.76
C TYR A 27 10.00 5.40 -7.12
N TYR A 28 9.11 6.07 -6.37
CA TYR A 28 9.45 7.33 -5.72
C TYR A 28 10.38 7.19 -4.51
N ASP A 29 10.35 6.04 -3.84
CA ASP A 29 11.24 5.69 -2.75
C ASP A 29 12.67 5.46 -3.27
N VAL A 30 12.83 4.70 -4.37
CA VAL A 30 14.12 4.54 -5.07
C VAL A 30 14.67 5.86 -5.61
N ASP A 31 13.79 6.76 -6.07
CA ASP A 31 14.16 8.10 -6.52
C ASP A 31 14.51 9.07 -5.36
N GLY A 32 14.24 8.68 -4.10
CA GLY A 32 14.43 9.52 -2.92
C GLY A 32 13.43 10.68 -2.81
N SER A 33 12.40 10.68 -3.66
CA SER A 33 11.34 11.69 -3.73
C SER A 33 10.29 11.52 -2.63
N PHE A 34 10.14 10.31 -2.08
CA PHE A 34 9.18 9.97 -1.03
C PHE A 34 9.87 9.51 0.25
N ASP A 35 10.46 10.45 0.98
CA ASP A 35 11.11 10.16 2.26
C ASP A 35 10.15 10.46 3.42
N LEU A 36 9.86 9.46 4.26
CA LEU A 36 9.04 9.63 5.47
C LEU A 36 9.66 10.69 6.42
N THR A 37 10.96 10.90 6.37
CA THR A 37 11.66 11.98 7.07
C THR A 37 11.20 13.36 6.59
N GLN A 38 11.01 13.56 5.27
CA GLN A 38 10.44 14.79 4.73
C GLN A 38 9.01 15.00 5.21
N CYS A 39 8.19 13.94 5.22
CA CYS A 39 6.83 13.98 5.75
C CYS A 39 6.79 14.49 7.21
N LEU A 40 7.73 14.06 8.04
CA LEU A 40 7.82 14.49 9.45
C LEU A 40 8.32 15.93 9.62
N ASN A 41 9.06 16.46 8.64
CA ASN A 41 9.63 17.82 8.68
C ASN A 41 8.73 18.90 8.06
N ILE A 42 7.66 18.51 7.37
CA ILE A 42 6.69 19.45 6.78
C ILE A 42 5.83 20.11 7.87
N SER A 43 5.78 21.44 7.85
CA SER A 43 4.98 22.26 8.79
C SER A 43 3.51 22.40 8.37
N ASP A 44 3.21 22.37 7.07
CA ASP A 44 1.85 22.44 6.54
C ASP A 44 1.12 21.10 6.77
N ILE A 45 0.05 21.13 7.54
CA ILE A 45 -0.71 19.94 7.91
C ILE A 45 -1.41 19.27 6.72
N ASN A 46 -1.85 20.04 5.72
CA ASN A 46 -2.51 19.51 4.53
C ASN A 46 -1.51 18.75 3.68
N LEU A 47 -0.33 19.34 3.48
CA LEU A 47 0.74 18.72 2.73
C LEU A 47 1.24 17.47 3.48
N ARG A 48 1.43 17.55 4.80
CA ARG A 48 1.80 16.40 5.63
C ARG A 48 0.80 15.25 5.54
N MET A 49 -0.50 15.54 5.52
CA MET A 49 -1.52 14.52 5.33
C MET A 49 -1.41 13.84 3.96
N GLN A 50 -1.18 14.60 2.88
CA GLN A 50 -1.00 14.02 1.54
C GLN A 50 0.21 13.09 1.47
N TYR A 51 1.33 13.47 2.09
CA TYR A 51 2.51 12.61 2.21
C TYR A 51 2.21 11.38 3.06
N PHE A 52 1.51 11.54 4.19
CA PHE A 52 1.13 10.41 5.05
C PHE A 52 0.19 9.43 4.35
N PHE A 53 -0.78 9.92 3.56
CA PHE A 53 -1.64 9.06 2.74
C PHE A 53 -0.87 8.37 1.63
N SER A 54 0.06 9.05 0.98
CA SER A 54 0.90 8.43 -0.04
C SER A 54 1.84 7.39 0.57
N TYR A 55 2.22 7.57 1.83
CA TYR A 55 2.95 6.61 2.64
C TYR A 55 2.06 5.41 3.02
N ILE A 56 1.10 5.58 3.92
CA ILE A 56 0.36 4.43 4.46
C ILE A 56 -0.73 3.90 3.50
N GLY A 57 -1.03 4.64 2.43
CA GLY A 57 -2.15 4.38 1.54
C GLY A 57 -2.08 3.03 0.85
N SER A 58 -0.90 2.58 0.41
CA SER A 58 -0.75 1.25 -0.17
C SER A 58 -1.08 0.16 0.85
N PHE A 59 -0.64 0.31 2.10
CA PHE A 59 -0.93 -0.68 3.14
C PHE A 59 -2.42 -0.69 3.52
N VAL A 60 -3.05 0.49 3.65
CA VAL A 60 -4.50 0.59 3.91
C VAL A 60 -5.30 -0.03 2.77
N LEU A 61 -4.91 0.24 1.52
CA LEU A 61 -5.59 -0.30 0.34
C LEU A 61 -5.41 -1.82 0.23
N ALA A 62 -4.22 -2.33 0.56
CA ALA A 62 -3.96 -3.76 0.66
C ALA A 62 -4.80 -4.43 1.74
N LEU A 63 -4.94 -3.81 2.92
CA LEU A 63 -5.81 -4.31 3.99
C LEU A 63 -7.28 -4.40 3.54
N ILE A 64 -7.79 -3.36 2.87
CA ILE A 64 -9.14 -3.36 2.33
C ILE A 64 -9.29 -4.48 1.30
N THR A 65 -8.31 -4.63 0.40
CA THR A 65 -8.29 -5.68 -0.63
C THR A 65 -8.35 -7.07 0.03
N HIS A 66 -7.52 -7.32 1.05
CA HIS A 66 -7.46 -8.59 1.78
C HIS A 66 -8.80 -9.01 2.38
N PHE A 67 -9.49 -8.09 3.06
CA PHE A 67 -10.82 -8.38 3.59
C PHE A 67 -11.87 -8.56 2.50
N THR A 68 -11.67 -7.97 1.32
CA THR A 68 -12.58 -8.14 0.18
C THR A 68 -12.29 -9.39 -0.66
N VAL A 69 -11.10 -9.97 -0.58
CA VAL A 69 -10.74 -11.19 -1.31
C VAL A 69 -11.03 -12.44 -0.48
N TRP A 70 -11.09 -12.33 0.85
CA TRP A 70 -11.32 -13.45 1.78
C TRP A 70 -12.47 -14.38 1.36
N TYR A 71 -13.57 -13.84 0.83
CA TYR A 71 -14.77 -14.61 0.48
C TYR A 71 -14.75 -15.22 -0.94
N ILE A 72 -13.67 -15.02 -1.71
CA ILE A 72 -13.48 -15.60 -3.03
C ILE A 72 -12.64 -16.87 -2.92
N ASP A 73 -13.26 -18.03 -3.16
CA ASP A 73 -12.56 -19.32 -3.17
C ASP A 73 -11.81 -19.52 -4.50
N ASN A 74 -10.73 -18.77 -4.70
CA ASN A 74 -9.87 -18.88 -5.88
C ASN A 74 -8.41 -18.60 -5.53
N ILE A 75 -7.56 -19.60 -5.79
CA ILE A 75 -6.13 -19.56 -5.45
C ILE A 75 -5.35 -18.41 -6.11
N ILE A 76 -5.75 -18.00 -7.33
CA ILE A 76 -5.08 -16.90 -8.05
C ILE A 76 -5.32 -15.59 -7.30
N TYR A 77 -6.55 -15.36 -6.85
CA TYR A 77 -6.92 -14.17 -6.09
C TYR A 77 -6.24 -14.17 -4.72
N SER A 78 -6.24 -15.30 -4.01
CA SER A 78 -5.57 -15.39 -2.70
C SER A 78 -4.05 -15.16 -2.81
N LEU A 79 -3.40 -15.66 -3.87
CA LEU A 79 -1.97 -15.44 -4.08
C LEU A 79 -1.66 -13.98 -4.44
N ALA A 80 -2.44 -13.39 -5.34
CA ALA A 80 -2.26 -11.98 -5.73
C ALA A 80 -2.41 -11.06 -4.52
N ASP A 81 -3.49 -11.24 -3.76
CA ASP A 81 -3.77 -10.51 -2.52
C ASP A 81 -2.67 -10.66 -1.46
N LEU A 82 -2.18 -11.87 -1.21
CA LEU A 82 -1.08 -12.08 -0.26
C LEU A 82 0.20 -11.37 -0.72
N VAL A 83 0.54 -11.46 -2.01
CA VAL A 83 1.75 -10.82 -2.56
C VAL A 83 1.65 -9.30 -2.43
N THR A 84 0.52 -8.71 -2.80
CA THR A 84 0.34 -7.25 -2.74
C THR A 84 0.25 -6.75 -1.30
N PHE A 85 -0.36 -7.53 -0.40
CA PHE A 85 -0.38 -7.27 1.03
C PHE A 85 1.02 -7.27 1.66
N PHE A 86 1.79 -8.34 1.44
CA PHE A 86 3.15 -8.42 1.99
C PHE A 86 4.09 -7.39 1.38
N ALA A 87 3.95 -7.05 0.10
CA ALA A 87 4.72 -5.98 -0.52
C ALA A 87 4.43 -4.62 0.13
N ALA A 88 3.15 -4.27 0.31
CA ALA A 88 2.75 -3.01 0.93
C ALA A 88 3.17 -2.93 2.41
N LEU A 89 3.09 -4.05 3.14
CA LEU A 89 3.57 -4.15 4.52
C LEU A 89 5.10 -3.97 4.60
N ALA A 90 5.85 -4.68 3.76
CA ALA A 90 7.31 -4.63 3.77
C ALA A 90 7.84 -3.22 3.47
N LEU A 91 7.26 -2.52 2.49
CA LEU A 91 7.61 -1.12 2.20
C LEU A 91 7.34 -0.21 3.39
N THR A 92 6.15 -0.31 3.98
CA THR A 92 5.79 0.51 5.14
C THR A 92 6.72 0.25 6.33
N LEU A 93 7.16 -1.01 6.53
CA LEU A 93 8.14 -1.34 7.57
C LEU A 93 9.54 -0.83 7.25
N LEU A 94 9.97 -0.91 5.98
CA LEU A 94 11.28 -0.44 5.52
C LEU A 94 11.43 1.06 5.79
N ASP A 95 10.51 1.87 5.31
CA ASP A 95 10.54 3.32 5.50
C ASP A 95 10.45 3.70 6.99
N THR A 96 9.65 2.98 7.78
CA THR A 96 9.57 3.19 9.25
C THR A 96 10.94 2.92 9.88
N TYR A 97 11.59 1.84 9.47
CA TYR A 97 12.92 1.47 9.95
C TYR A 97 13.96 2.52 9.58
N GLU A 98 13.94 3.04 8.35
CA GLU A 98 14.87 4.09 7.90
C GLU A 98 14.73 5.36 8.73
N VAL A 99 13.51 5.83 8.99
CA VAL A 99 13.28 6.99 9.85
C VAL A 99 13.76 6.76 11.28
N ILE A 100 13.55 5.56 11.84
CA ILE A 100 14.03 5.24 13.18
C ILE A 100 15.56 5.23 13.21
N ARG A 101 16.20 4.60 12.22
CA ARG A 101 17.66 4.56 12.07
C ARG A 101 18.24 5.96 11.98
N ASP A 102 17.64 6.83 11.16
CA ASP A 102 18.14 8.18 10.92
C ASP A 102 17.97 9.10 12.14
N LYS A 103 17.00 8.81 13.02
CA LYS A 103 16.85 9.51 14.32
C LYS A 103 17.79 9.02 15.42
N LEU A 104 18.32 7.81 15.29
CA LEU A 104 19.19 7.18 16.29
C LEU A 104 20.69 7.42 16.02
N ASN A 105 21.05 7.75 14.78
CA ASN A 105 22.39 8.16 14.38
C ASN A 105 22.61 9.67 14.55
#